data_AF-A0A4Y9SDM3-F1
#
_entry.id   AF-A0A4Y9SDM3-F1
#
_cell.length_a   1.000
_cell.length_b   1.000
_cell.length_c   1.000
_cell.angle_alpha   90.00
_cell.angle_beta   90.00
_cell.angle_gamma   90.00
#
_symmetry.space_group_name_H-M   'P 1'
#
loop_
_entity.id
_entity.type
_entity.pdbx_description
1 polymer ?
#
loop_
_entity_poly.entity_id
_entity_poly.type
_entity_poly.pdbx_seq_one_letter_code
_entity_poly.pdbx_strand_id
1 'polypeptide(L)' 'MARIVAGFAFPPNGFRHEVLGTVMGITFPTAKLMDYAAREDDLLVSDNPFAWITLAHLRAQRNRHDPEQLFAAKWT' A
#
# COMPACT_ATOMS: atom_id res chain seq x y z
N MET A 1 12.61 -12.97 25.66
CA MET A 1 11.67 -11.85 25.42
C MET A 1 12.04 -11.25 24.08
N ALA A 2 11.27 -11.52 23.02
CA ALA A 2 11.59 -11.04 21.68
C ALA A 2 11.00 -9.64 21.46
N ARG A 3 11.82 -8.67 21.05
CA ARG A 3 11.35 -7.33 20.65
C ARG A 3 11.22 -7.29 19.13
N ILE A 4 10.02 -7.01 18.63
CA ILE A 4 9.80 -6.61 17.25
C ILE A 4 10.02 -5.09 17.22
N VAL A 5 11.09 -4.64 16.58
CA VAL A 5 11.37 -3.21 16.39
C VAL A 5 11.14 -2.91 14.92
N ALA A 6 9.95 -2.43 14.59
CA ALA A 6 9.76 -1.70 13.34
C ALA A 6 10.58 -0.41 13.45
N GLY A 7 11.62 -0.26 12.63
CA GLY A 7 12.35 1.01 12.55
C GLY A 7 11.37 2.14 12.23
N PHE A 8 11.56 3.31 12.85
CA PHE A 8 10.70 4.50 12.84
C PHE A 8 10.45 5.15 11.44
N ALA A 9 10.69 4.44 10.34
CA ALA A 9 10.42 4.92 8.99
C ALA A 9 8.97 4.62 8.61
N PHE A 10 8.21 5.67 8.27
CA PHE A 10 6.94 5.53 7.56
C PHE A 10 7.20 5.81 6.07
N PRO A 11 6.93 4.88 5.16
CA PRO A 11 6.29 3.59 5.40
C PRO A 11 7.25 2.53 5.98
N PRO A 12 6.73 1.54 6.73
CA PRO A 12 7.55 0.47 7.29
C PRO A 12 8.23 -0.32 6.17
N ASN A 13 9.54 -0.52 6.29
CA ASN A 13 10.40 -1.10 5.24
C ASN A 13 11.32 -2.22 5.76
N GLY A 14 11.01 -2.75 6.93
CA GLY A 14 11.79 -3.82 7.53
C GLY A 14 11.10 -4.50 8.70
N PHE A 15 11.51 -5.73 8.94
CA PHE A 15 11.12 -6.54 10.07
C PHE A 15 12.37 -7.02 10.79
N ARG A 16 12.37 -6.96 12.13
CA ARG A 16 13.47 -7.40 12.98
C ARG A 16 12.94 -8.20 14.16
N HIS A 17 13.63 -9.30 14.45
CA HIS A 17 13.39 -10.17 15.59
C HIS A 17 14.69 -10.40 16.34
N GLU A 18 14.69 -10.18 17.65
CA GLU A 18 15.86 -10.37 18.51
C GLU A 18 15.57 -11.40 19.59
N VAL A 19 16.44 -12.41 19.72
CA VAL A 19 16.37 -13.45 20.75
C VAL A 19 17.78 -13.74 21.27
N LEU A 20 17.98 -13.65 22.59
CA LEU A 20 19.26 -13.95 23.25
C LEU A 20 20.46 -13.18 22.63
N GLY A 21 20.25 -11.93 22.24
CA GLY A 21 21.27 -11.11 21.58
C GLY A 21 21.53 -11.46 20.11
N THR A 22 20.85 -12.46 19.55
CA THR A 22 20.86 -12.76 18.11
C THR A 22 19.75 -12.00 17.42
N VAL A 23 20.09 -11.30 16.34
CA VAL A 23 19.16 -10.51 15.55
C VAL A 23 18.98 -11.14 14.17
N MET A 24 17.72 -11.38 13.80
CA MET A 24 17.33 -11.72 12.44
C MET A 24 16.44 -10.60 11.89
N GLY A 25 16.62 -10.24 10.62
CA GLY A 25 15.75 -9.26 9.99
C GLY A 25 15.75 -9.34 8.48
N ILE A 26 14.72 -8.75 7.89
CA ILE A 26 14.57 -8.55 6.46
C ILE A 26 14.24 -7.08 6.20
N THR A 27 14.75 -6.55 5.10
CA THR A 27 14.38 -5.23 4.57
C THR A 27 13.65 -5.41 3.26
N PHE A 28 12.63 -4.62 3.03
CA PHE A 28 11.79 -4.71 1.84
C PHE A 28 11.41 -3.33 1.35
N PRO A 29 11.28 -3.15 0.02
CA PRO A 29 10.73 -1.91 -0.53
C PRO A 29 9.25 -1.81 -0.15
N THR A 30 8.80 -0.60 0.18
CA THR A 30 7.40 -0.32 0.47
C THR A 30 6.94 0.89 -0.32
N ALA A 31 5.76 0.80 -0.91
CA ALA A 31 5.10 1.89 -1.62
C ALA A 31 3.79 2.24 -0.91
N LYS A 32 3.55 3.54 -0.69
CA LYS A 32 2.27 4.03 -0.17
C LYS A 32 1.36 4.34 -1.34
N LEU A 33 0.24 3.61 -1.45
CA LEU A 33 -0.69 3.71 -2.60
C LEU A 33 -1.21 5.14 -2.78
N MET A 34 -1.41 5.88 -1.69
CA MET A 34 -1.89 7.26 -1.76
C MET A 34 -0.96 8.25 -2.43
N ASP A 35 0.33 7.95 -2.49
CA ASP A 35 1.30 8.84 -3.14
C ASP A 35 1.11 8.84 -4.68
N TYR A 36 0.32 7.91 -5.21
CA TYR A 36 -0.02 7.80 -6.63
C TYR A 36 -1.35 8.46 -7.00
N ALA A 37 -2.04 9.15 -6.08
CA ALA A 37 -3.34 9.77 -6.36
C ALA A 37 -3.31 10.80 -7.51
N ALA A 38 -2.17 11.46 -7.73
CA ALA A 38 -1.98 12.41 -8.83
C ALA A 38 -1.60 11.74 -10.17
N ARG A 39 -1.48 10.41 -10.20
CA ARG A 39 -0.94 9.63 -11.33
C ARG A 39 -1.92 8.57 -11.82
N GLU A 40 -3.23 8.80 -11.67
CA GLU A 40 -4.25 7.82 -12.04
C GLU A 40 -4.21 7.45 -13.54
N ASP A 41 -3.89 8.41 -14.41
CA ASP A 41 -3.75 8.16 -15.85
C ASP A 41 -2.55 7.25 -16.16
N ASP A 42 -1.41 7.46 -15.49
CA ASP A 42 -0.24 6.58 -15.59
C ASP A 42 -0.56 5.16 -15.11
N LEU A 43 -1.35 5.04 -14.04
CA LEU A 43 -1.75 3.75 -13.49
C LEU A 43 -2.69 2.98 -14.43
N LEU A 44 -3.56 3.71 -15.14
CA LEU A 44 -4.55 3.13 -16.06
C LEU A 44 -3.90 2.51 -17.30
N VAL A 45 -2.84 3.13 -17.82
CA VAL A 45 -2.13 2.65 -19.03
C VAL A 45 -0.97 1.70 -18.71
N SER A 46 -0.75 1.38 -17.43
CA SER A 46 0.37 0.55 -17.01
C SER A 46 0.12 -0.93 -17.27
N ASP A 47 1.13 -1.61 -17.80
CA ASP A 47 1.16 -3.08 -17.93
C ASP A 47 1.40 -3.79 -16.57
N ASN A 48 1.67 -3.04 -15.50
CA ASN A 48 1.87 -3.62 -14.19
C ASN A 48 0.50 -3.94 -13.54
N PRO A 49 0.19 -5.20 -13.20
CA PRO A 49 -1.09 -5.55 -12.57
C PRO A 49 -1.32 -4.84 -11.22
N PHE A 50 -0.25 -4.48 -10.49
CA PHE A 50 -0.38 -3.73 -9.24
C PHE A 50 -0.81 -2.27 -9.47
N ALA A 51 -0.59 -1.71 -10.66
CA ALA A 51 -1.08 -0.37 -11.00
C ALA A 51 -2.61 -0.34 -11.04
N TRP A 52 -3.23 -1.36 -11.62
CA TRP A 52 -4.68 -1.54 -11.66
C TRP A 52 -5.28 -1.69 -10.26
N ILE A 53 -4.63 -2.47 -9.40
CA ILE A 53 -5.03 -2.62 -7.99
C ILE A 53 -4.92 -1.28 -7.25
N THR A 54 -3.84 -0.53 -7.49
CA THR A 54 -3.63 0.80 -6.92
C THR A 54 -4.73 1.77 -7.36
N LEU A 55 -5.06 1.80 -8.65
CA LEU A 55 -6.11 2.63 -9.21
C LEU A 55 -7.48 2.30 -8.61
N ALA A 56 -7.82 1.01 -8.52
CA ALA A 56 -9.06 0.55 -7.89
C ALA A 56 -9.13 0.97 -6.41
N HIS A 57 -8.03 0.83 -5.67
CA HIS A 57 -7.93 1.26 -4.27
C HIS A 57 -8.15 2.77 -4.11
N LEU A 58 -7.50 3.58 -4.95
CA LEU A 58 -7.62 5.04 -4.93
C LEU A 58 -9.08 5.48 -5.17
N ARG A 59 -9.74 4.91 -6.19
CA ARG A 59 -11.15 5.20 -6.51
C ARG A 59 -12.08 4.78 -5.37
N ALA A 60 -11.86 3.59 -4.79
CA ALA A 60 -12.65 3.12 -3.67
C ALA A 60 -12.49 4.00 -2.42
N GLN A 61 -11.27 4.48 -2.16
CA GLN A 61 -11.00 5.33 -1.01
C GLN A 61 -11.61 6.74 -1.17
N ARG A 62 -11.60 7.28 -2.40
CA ARG A 62 -12.24 8.57 -2.71
C ARG A 62 -13.74 8.55 -2.46
N ASN A 63 -14.40 7.46 -2.86
CA ASN A 63 -15.85 7.32 -2.76
C ASN A 63 -16.29 6.58 -1.49
N ARG A 64 -15.41 6.44 -0.49
CA ARG A 64 -15.63 5.62 0.72
C ARG A 64 -16.91 5.98 1.51
N HIS A 65 -17.40 7.22 1.39
CA HIS A 65 -18.62 7.69 2.04
C HIS A 65 -19.79 7.88 1.07
N ASP A 66 -19.67 7.40 -0.16
CA ASP A 66 -20.71 7.48 -1.19
C ASP A 66 -20.94 6.08 -1.83
N PRO A 67 -21.84 5.28 -1.23
CA PRO A 67 -22.18 3.96 -1.73
C PRO A 67 -22.77 3.96 -3.14
N GLU A 68 -23.48 5.03 -3.53
CA GLU A 68 -24.09 5.14 -4.86
C GLU A 68 -23.01 5.37 -5.93
N GLN A 69 -22.03 6.25 -5.68
CA GLN A 69 -20.89 6.42 -6.57
C GLN A 69 -20.03 5.16 -6.68
N LEU A 70 -19.83 4.42 -5.58
CA LEU A 70 -19.13 3.12 -5.62
C LEU A 70 -19.88 2.09 -6.47
N PHE A 71 -21.22 2.05 -6.36
CA PHE A 71 -22.03 1.13 -7.15
C PHE A 71 -21.98 1.48 -8.64
N ALA A 72 -22.16 2.76 -9.00
CA ALA A 72 -22.10 3.21 -10.40
C ALA A 72 -20.75 2.90 -11.05
N ALA A 73 -19.65 3.05 -10.31
CA ALA A 73 -18.28 2.81 -10.79
C ALA A 73 -17.99 1.35 -11.20
N LYS A 74 -18.86 0.38 -10.89
CA LYS A 74 -18.68 -1.01 -11.33
C LYS A 74 -19.15 -1.26 -12.77
N TRP A 75 -20.04 -0.41 -13.31
CA TRP A 75 -20.65 -0.60 -14.64
C TRP A 75 -20.23 0.43 -15.68
N THR A 76 -19.30 1.32 -15.35
CA THR A 76 -18.73 2.34 -16.26
C THR A 76 -17.27 2.02 -16.53
#